data_AF-A0A2J8AD60-F1
#
_entry.id   AF-A0A2J8AD60-F1
#
_cell.length_a   1.000
_cell.length_b   1.000
_cell.length_c   1.000
_cell.angle_alpha   90.00
_cell.angle_beta   90.00
_cell.angle_gamma   90.00
#
_symmetry.space_group_name_H-M   'P 1'
#
loop_
_entity.id
_entity.type
_entity.pdbx_description
1 polymer ?
#
loop_
_entity_poly.entity_id
_entity_poly.type
_entity_poly.pdbx_seq_one_letter_code
_entity_poly.pdbx_strand_id
1 'polypeptide(L)'
;VASTTGDVRRALELLRRATEITEAELAASARQQGQAQQPGGAKALINVVGSKQANFAIREMYGSVHMSLLRSAGAYQKLVLVALLVEMRAQNKPEVTVAALHHRLNSHVALLMGAAALPLARVVEAAAALGAQRLVVAEAAWQGPGMRVALNVPQDDVVALLREDPSLALVQSCLA
;
A
#
# COMPACT_ATOMS: atom_id res chain seq x y z
N VAL A 1 -13.51 2.97 -12.19
CA VAL A 1 -13.99 1.70 -12.78
C VAL A 1 -13.84 1.68 -14.29
N ALA A 2 -14.40 2.65 -15.02
CA ALA A 2 -14.19 2.76 -16.47
C ALA A 2 -12.71 2.91 -16.86
N SER A 3 -11.95 3.75 -16.15
CA SER A 3 -10.51 3.93 -16.37
C SER A 3 -9.62 2.75 -15.97
N THR A 4 -10.14 1.79 -15.19
CA THR A 4 -9.33 0.70 -14.61
C THR A 4 -9.71 -0.68 -15.13
N THR A 5 -11.01 -0.98 -15.26
CA THR A 5 -11.52 -2.33 -15.54
C THR A 5 -12.57 -2.37 -16.63
N GLY A 6 -13.31 -1.27 -16.84
CA GLY A 6 -14.42 -1.21 -17.80
C GLY A 6 -15.63 -2.11 -17.50
N ASP A 7 -15.63 -2.85 -16.39
CA ASP A 7 -16.67 -3.83 -16.07
C ASP A 7 -17.83 -3.19 -15.29
N VAL A 8 -19.04 -3.28 -15.87
CA VAL A 8 -20.27 -2.75 -15.28
C VAL A 8 -20.66 -3.48 -13.99
N ARG A 9 -20.33 -4.77 -13.85
CA ARG A 9 -20.62 -5.55 -12.63
C ARG A 9 -19.85 -4.98 -11.44
N ARG A 10 -18.57 -4.67 -11.66
CA ARG A 10 -17.72 -4.01 -10.67
C ARG A 10 -18.24 -2.62 -10.30
N ALA A 11 -18.78 -1.87 -11.25
CA ALA A 11 -19.37 -0.56 -10.98
C ALA A 11 -20.62 -0.67 -10.09
N LEU A 12 -21.50 -1.64 -10.34
CA LEU A 12 -22.69 -1.86 -9.52
C LEU A 12 -22.36 -2.32 -8.10
N GLU A 13 -21.37 -3.20 -7.95
CA GLU A 13 -20.92 -3.65 -6.63
C GLU A 13 -20.34 -2.48 -5.82
N LEU A 14 -19.61 -1.56 -6.46
CA LEU A 14 -19.10 -0.35 -5.82
C LEU A 14 -20.22 0.54 -5.28
N LEU A 15 -21.25 0.77 -6.08
CA LEU A 15 -22.39 1.59 -5.68
C LEU A 15 -23.15 0.93 -4.53
N ARG A 16 -23.36 -0.39 -4.60
CA ARG A 16 -23.95 -1.17 -3.52
C ARG A 16 -23.15 -1.02 -2.22
N ARG A 17 -21.81 -1.11 -2.29
CA ARG A 17 -20.98 -0.95 -1.11
C ARG A 17 -21.06 0.46 -0.52
N ALA A 18 -21.07 1.49 -1.36
CA ALA A 18 -21.23 2.87 -0.92
C ALA A 18 -22.57 3.12 -0.22
N THR A 19 -23.66 2.47 -0.68
CA THR A 19 -24.96 2.52 0.02
C THR A 19 -24.91 1.81 1.37
N GLU A 20 -24.30 0.61 1.46
CA GLU A 20 -24.17 -0.13 2.72
C GLU A 20 -23.40 0.66 3.79
N ILE A 21 -22.32 1.35 3.40
CA ILE A 21 -21.55 2.22 4.30
C ILE A 21 -22.42 3.36 4.84
N THR A 22 -23.20 3.99 3.95
CA THR A 22 -24.08 5.11 4.33
C THR A 22 -25.15 4.65 5.33
N GLU A 23 -25.78 3.50 5.08
CA GLU A 23 -26.76 2.90 6.00
C GLU A 23 -26.15 2.55 7.36
N ALA A 24 -24.92 2.03 7.38
CA ALA A 24 -24.22 1.69 8.62
C ALA A 24 -23.91 2.94 9.47
N GLU A 25 -23.45 4.03 8.84
CA GLU A 25 -23.18 5.31 9.51
C GLU A 25 -24.45 5.93 10.12
N LEU A 26 -25.58 5.82 9.41
CA LEU A 26 -26.87 6.31 9.88
C LEU A 26 -27.42 5.48 11.04
N ALA A 27 -27.33 4.14 10.94
CA ALA A 27 -27.72 3.25 12.02
C ALA A 27 -26.88 3.51 13.29
N ALA A 28 -25.58 3.78 13.13
CA ALA A 28 -24.70 4.15 14.24
C ALA A 28 -25.08 5.51 14.86
N SER A 29 -25.40 6.50 14.01
CA SER A 29 -25.83 7.85 14.46
C SER A 29 -27.17 7.82 15.18
N ALA A 30 -28.13 7.01 14.71
CA ALA A 30 -29.44 6.83 15.34
C ALA A 30 -29.33 6.12 16.70
N ARG A 31 -28.36 5.20 16.86
CA ARG A 31 -28.06 4.55 18.14
C ARG A 31 -27.40 5.50 19.14
N GLN A 32 -26.54 6.41 18.68
CA GLN A 32 -25.90 7.41 19.53
C GLN A 32 -26.84 8.54 19.96
N GLN A 33 -27.87 8.87 19.16
CA GLN A 33 -28.84 9.91 19.49
C GLN A 33 -29.98 9.46 20.42
N GLY A 34 -30.01 8.20 20.88
CA GLY A 34 -31.01 7.73 21.85
C GLY A 34 -32.44 7.90 21.34
N GLN A 35 -32.93 6.97 20.52
CA GLN A 35 -34.24 7.03 19.88
C GLN A 35 -35.40 7.27 20.87
N ALA A 36 -35.90 8.50 20.88
CA ALA A 36 -37.32 8.82 20.88
C ALA A 36 -37.67 9.45 19.52
N GLN A 37 -37.91 8.63 18.51
CA GLN A 37 -38.63 9.12 17.32
C GLN A 37 -39.53 8.03 16.76
N GLN A 38 -40.83 8.32 16.88
CA GLN A 38 -41.97 7.53 16.45
C GLN A 38 -41.98 7.31 14.92
N PRO A 39 -42.60 6.22 14.43
CA PRO A 39 -42.74 5.97 13.01
C PRO A 39 -43.87 6.84 12.45
N GLY A 40 -43.56 8.00 11.86
CA GLY A 40 -44.61 8.81 11.23
C GLY A 40 -44.24 10.23 10.77
N GLY A 41 -43.04 10.73 11.07
CA GLY A 41 -42.62 12.08 10.66
C GLY A 41 -41.77 12.06 9.39
N ALA A 42 -42.29 12.64 8.31
CA ALA A 42 -41.64 12.83 7.01
C ALA A 42 -40.39 13.74 7.04
N LYS A 43 -39.36 13.37 7.80
CA LYS A 43 -37.96 13.58 7.44
C LYS A 43 -37.40 12.22 7.08
N ALA A 44 -37.87 11.69 5.95
CA ALA A 44 -37.06 10.76 5.18
C ALA A 44 -35.79 11.54 4.83
N LEU A 45 -34.79 11.46 5.70
CA LEU A 45 -33.43 11.89 5.41
C LEU A 45 -33.13 11.23 4.07
N ILE A 46 -33.11 12.03 3.02
CA ILE A 46 -32.73 11.55 1.70
C ILE A 46 -31.34 10.99 1.94
N ASN A 47 -31.20 9.65 1.92
CA ASN A 47 -29.94 8.95 2.08
C ASN A 47 -29.10 9.22 0.84
N VAL A 48 -28.54 10.43 0.79
CA VAL A 48 -27.65 10.84 -0.28
C VAL A 48 -26.30 10.21 0.03
N VAL A 49 -25.91 9.26 -0.81
CA VAL A 49 -24.53 8.77 -0.83
C VAL A 49 -23.63 9.96 -1.19
N GLY A 50 -22.85 10.43 -0.24
CA GLY A 50 -21.89 11.49 -0.44
C GLY A 50 -20.62 11.01 -1.13
N SER A 51 -19.82 11.96 -1.60
CA SER A 51 -18.49 11.68 -2.17
C SER A 51 -17.54 10.99 -1.17
N LYS A 52 -17.74 11.20 0.14
CA LYS A 52 -16.94 10.56 1.19
C LYS A 52 -17.16 9.04 1.23
N GLN A 53 -18.42 8.61 1.21
CA GLN A 53 -18.84 7.21 1.27
C GLN A 53 -18.46 6.49 -0.02
N ALA A 54 -18.63 7.14 -1.18
CA ALA A 54 -18.14 6.65 -2.46
C ALA A 54 -16.62 6.43 -2.44
N ASN A 55 -15.84 7.39 -1.94
CA ASN A 55 -14.38 7.24 -1.82
C ASN A 55 -13.98 6.16 -0.81
N PHE A 56 -14.75 5.95 0.26
CA PHE A 56 -14.51 4.85 1.19
C PHE A 56 -14.74 3.50 0.51
N ALA A 57 -15.88 3.33 -0.17
CA ALA A 57 -16.18 2.13 -0.95
C ALA A 57 -15.12 1.86 -2.02
N ILE A 58 -14.61 2.91 -2.68
CA ILE A 58 -13.53 2.78 -3.66
C ILE A 58 -12.27 2.25 -2.98
N ARG A 59 -11.85 2.82 -1.85
CA ARG A 59 -10.68 2.36 -1.11
C ARG A 59 -10.86 0.95 -0.54
N GLU A 60 -12.07 0.59 -0.17
CA GLU A 60 -12.35 -0.74 0.37
C GLU A 60 -12.33 -1.82 -0.72
N MET A 61 -12.98 -1.56 -1.84
CA MET A 61 -13.15 -2.57 -2.90
C MET A 61 -12.03 -2.58 -3.94
N TYR A 62 -11.37 -1.44 -4.13
CA TYR A 62 -10.25 -1.29 -5.05
C TYR A 62 -8.92 -0.99 -4.35
N GLY A 63 -8.91 -0.86 -3.03
CA GLY A 63 -7.68 -0.92 -2.26
C GLY A 63 -7.09 -2.32 -2.42
N SER A 64 -6.02 -2.45 -3.19
CA SER A 64 -5.30 -3.71 -3.31
C SER A 64 -4.88 -4.18 -1.91
N VAL A 65 -5.09 -5.44 -1.57
CA VAL A 65 -4.60 -6.04 -0.32
C VAL A 65 -3.10 -5.78 -0.16
N HIS A 66 -2.37 -5.81 -1.28
CA HIS A 66 -0.95 -5.49 -1.33
C HIS A 66 -0.65 -4.02 -0.98
N MET A 67 -1.53 -3.08 -1.34
CA MET A 67 -1.42 -1.66 -0.94
C MET A 67 -1.59 -1.47 0.57
N SER A 68 -2.54 -2.19 1.17
CA SER A 68 -2.70 -2.16 2.63
C SER A 68 -1.48 -2.74 3.34
N LEU A 69 -0.95 -3.84 2.83
CA LEU A 69 0.27 -4.47 3.35
C LEU A 69 1.49 -3.55 3.20
N LEU A 70 1.64 -2.87 2.05
CA LEU A 70 2.71 -1.90 1.80
C LEU A 70 2.67 -0.75 2.83
N ARG A 71 1.48 -0.22 3.12
CA ARG A 71 1.31 0.84 4.13
C ARG A 71 1.65 0.37 5.54
N SER A 72 1.29 -0.88 5.88
CA SER A 72 1.56 -1.48 7.18
C SER A 72 3.01 -1.93 7.40
N ALA A 73 3.84 -1.89 6.36
CA ALA A 73 5.24 -2.29 6.45
C ALA A 73 6.02 -1.39 7.42
N GLY A 74 6.92 -1.98 8.20
CA GLY A 74 7.81 -1.25 9.11
C GLY A 74 8.85 -0.41 8.37
N ALA A 75 9.53 0.48 9.09
CA ALA A 75 10.51 1.41 8.51
C ALA A 75 11.63 0.70 7.73
N TYR A 76 12.22 -0.37 8.29
CA TYR A 76 13.27 -1.14 7.60
C TYR A 76 12.77 -1.87 6.35
N GLN A 77 11.54 -2.36 6.38
CA GLN A 77 10.92 -3.02 5.23
C GLN A 77 10.67 -2.02 4.11
N LYS A 78 10.16 -0.83 4.45
CA LYS A 78 9.99 0.28 3.51
C LYS A 78 11.33 0.70 2.89
N LEU A 79 12.38 0.86 3.69
CA LEU A 79 13.73 1.16 3.19
C LEU A 79 14.23 0.11 2.18
N VAL A 80 14.00 -1.18 2.47
CA VAL A 80 14.35 -2.27 1.55
C VAL A 80 13.53 -2.20 0.25
N LEU A 81 12.22 -1.95 0.32
CA LEU A 81 11.38 -1.77 -0.87
C LEU A 81 11.86 -0.62 -1.75
N VAL A 82 12.27 0.49 -1.13
CA VAL A 82 12.80 1.66 -1.84
C VAL A 82 14.15 1.35 -2.47
N ALA A 83 15.08 0.76 -1.74
CA ALA A 83 16.38 0.37 -2.28
C ALA A 83 16.24 -0.63 -3.44
N LEU A 84 15.28 -1.57 -3.33
CA LEU A 84 14.97 -2.53 -4.39
C LEU A 84 14.43 -1.82 -5.63
N LEU A 85 13.47 -0.90 -5.48
CA LEU A 85 12.93 -0.11 -6.58
C LEU A 85 14.01 0.71 -7.30
N VAL A 86 14.89 1.39 -6.55
CA VAL A 86 15.96 2.20 -7.13
C VAL A 86 16.98 1.31 -7.86
N GLU A 87 17.36 0.15 -7.32
CA GLU A 87 18.30 -0.76 -7.98
C GLU A 87 17.68 -1.40 -9.24
N MET A 88 16.41 -1.81 -9.19
CA MET A 88 15.67 -2.35 -10.34
C MET A 88 15.62 -1.34 -11.49
N ARG A 89 15.36 -0.06 -11.18
CA ARG A 89 15.36 1.02 -12.18
C ARG A 89 16.76 1.31 -12.72
N ALA A 90 17.77 1.34 -11.85
CA ALA A 90 19.15 1.61 -12.25
C ALA A 90 19.73 0.51 -13.16
N GLN A 91 19.43 -0.77 -12.88
CA GLN A 91 19.92 -1.89 -13.68
C GLN A 91 19.00 -2.27 -14.84
N ASN A 92 17.77 -1.72 -14.88
CA ASN A 92 16.70 -2.13 -15.76
C ASN A 92 16.47 -3.66 -15.75
N LYS A 93 16.55 -4.26 -14.56
CA LYS A 93 16.37 -5.70 -14.33
C LYS A 93 15.22 -5.93 -13.35
N PRO A 94 14.36 -6.93 -13.60
CA PRO A 94 13.23 -7.24 -12.71
C PRO A 94 13.68 -7.87 -11.39
N GLU A 95 14.89 -8.44 -11.35
CA GLU A 95 15.46 -9.16 -10.22
C GLU A 95 16.82 -8.58 -9.85
N VAL A 96 17.05 -8.42 -8.56
CA VAL A 96 18.23 -7.79 -7.97
C VAL A 96 18.87 -8.73 -6.95
N THR A 97 20.20 -8.75 -6.86
CA THR A 97 20.88 -9.55 -5.83
C THR A 97 20.82 -8.87 -4.47
N VAL A 98 20.75 -9.66 -3.39
CA VAL A 98 20.76 -9.13 -2.02
C VAL A 98 22.04 -8.31 -1.75
N ALA A 99 23.18 -8.70 -2.33
CA ALA A 99 24.41 -7.92 -2.27
C ALA A 99 24.28 -6.52 -2.90
N ALA A 100 23.69 -6.42 -4.10
CA ALA A 100 23.47 -5.14 -4.77
C ALA A 100 22.47 -4.27 -4.00
N LEU A 101 21.40 -4.88 -3.50
CA LEU A 101 20.42 -4.22 -2.63
C LEU A 101 21.07 -3.63 -1.38
N HIS A 102 21.89 -4.42 -0.67
CA HIS A 102 22.62 -3.96 0.51
C HIS A 102 23.61 -2.83 0.19
N HIS A 103 24.31 -2.93 -0.95
CA HIS A 103 25.20 -1.87 -1.41
C HIS A 103 24.44 -0.58 -1.71
N ARG A 104 23.30 -0.63 -2.39
CA ARG A 104 22.47 0.55 -2.68
C ARG A 104 21.88 1.18 -1.43
N LEU A 105 21.45 0.34 -0.49
CA LEU A 105 20.91 0.81 0.77
C LEU A 105 21.94 1.60 1.58
N ASN A 106 23.19 1.10 1.66
CA ASN A 106 24.26 1.72 2.43
C ASN A 106 25.01 2.85 1.71
N SER A 107 24.82 3.01 0.40
CA SER A 107 25.40 4.12 -0.38
C SER A 107 24.38 5.24 -0.58
N HIS A 108 23.50 5.11 -1.57
CA HIS A 108 22.57 6.18 -1.96
C HIS A 108 21.46 6.40 -0.92
N VAL A 109 20.79 5.34 -0.47
CA VAL A 109 19.60 5.50 0.39
C VAL A 109 19.99 6.00 1.79
N ALA A 110 21.07 5.48 2.37
CA ALA A 110 21.58 5.90 3.66
C ALA A 110 21.95 7.40 3.68
N LEU A 111 22.60 7.89 2.61
CA LEU A 111 22.97 9.32 2.50
C LEU A 111 21.74 10.24 2.45
N LEU A 112 20.69 9.85 1.73
CA LEU A 112 19.48 10.65 1.57
C LEU A 112 18.61 10.66 2.83
N MET A 113 18.58 9.53 3.54
CA MET A 113 17.73 9.35 4.72
C MET A 113 18.39 9.76 6.03
N GLY A 114 19.70 10.05 6.02
CA GLY A 114 20.50 10.23 7.23
C GLY A 114 20.45 8.99 8.14
N ALA A 115 20.09 7.83 7.59
CA ALA A 115 19.86 6.61 8.34
C ALA A 115 21.17 5.84 8.52
N ALA A 116 21.35 5.22 9.69
CA ALA A 116 22.48 4.36 9.94
C ALA A 116 22.50 3.19 8.94
N ALA A 117 23.71 2.82 8.50
CA ALA A 117 23.92 1.68 7.61
C ALA A 117 23.25 0.43 8.20
N LEU A 118 22.42 -0.23 7.39
CA LEU A 118 21.70 -1.42 7.83
C LEU A 118 22.58 -2.64 7.55
N PRO A 119 22.89 -3.47 8.57
CA PRO A 119 23.73 -4.64 8.36
C PRO A 119 23.01 -5.65 7.47
N LEU A 120 23.78 -6.43 6.70
CA LEU A 120 23.27 -7.40 5.74
C LEU A 120 22.21 -8.33 6.35
N ALA A 121 22.43 -8.86 7.57
CA ALA A 121 21.46 -9.71 8.24
C ALA A 121 20.08 -9.07 8.38
N ARG A 122 20.02 -7.76 8.68
CA ARG A 122 18.75 -7.03 8.84
C ARG A 122 18.07 -6.75 7.50
N VAL A 123 18.83 -6.57 6.42
CA VAL A 123 18.28 -6.49 5.05
C VAL A 123 17.60 -7.81 4.68
N VAL A 124 18.24 -8.92 5.02
CA VAL A 124 17.74 -10.27 4.76
C VAL A 124 16.48 -10.57 5.55
N GLU A 125 16.49 -10.27 6.85
CA GLU A 125 15.30 -10.41 7.70
C GLU A 125 14.13 -9.57 7.19
N ALA A 126 14.39 -8.32 6.77
CA ALA A 126 13.37 -7.45 6.21
C ALA A 126 12.83 -7.97 4.87
N ALA A 127 13.71 -8.45 3.97
CA ALA A 127 13.32 -9.05 2.70
C ALA A 127 12.52 -10.34 2.90
N ALA A 128 12.89 -11.19 3.85
CA ALA A 128 12.16 -12.40 4.21
C ALA A 128 10.77 -12.08 4.78
N ALA A 129 10.66 -11.06 5.63
CA ALA A 129 9.37 -10.61 6.16
C ALA A 129 8.45 -10.03 5.07
N LEU A 130 9.01 -9.27 4.12
CA LEU A 130 8.29 -8.82 2.93
C LEU A 130 7.85 -9.99 2.03
N GLY A 131 8.69 -11.04 1.95
CA GLY A 131 8.36 -12.29 1.27
C GLY A 131 7.19 -13.03 1.92
N ALA A 132 7.16 -13.11 3.25
CA ALA A 132 6.03 -13.67 4.00
C ALA A 132 4.72 -12.91 3.75
N GLN A 133 4.80 -11.59 3.51
CA GLN A 133 3.67 -10.74 3.14
C GLN A 133 3.33 -10.78 1.63
N ARG A 134 4.04 -11.59 0.83
CA ARG A 134 3.90 -11.65 -0.65
C ARG A 134 4.09 -10.29 -1.34
N LEU A 135 4.92 -9.42 -0.76
CA LEU A 135 5.29 -8.13 -1.36
C LEU A 135 6.57 -8.24 -2.20
N VAL A 136 7.44 -9.17 -1.83
CA VAL A 136 8.70 -9.47 -2.52
C VAL A 136 8.72 -10.98 -2.83
N VAL A 137 9.22 -11.35 -4.00
CA VAL A 137 9.57 -12.74 -4.31
C VAL A 137 11.07 -12.88 -4.20
N ALA A 138 11.52 -13.97 -3.60
CA ALA A 138 12.93 -14.29 -3.52
C ALA A 138 13.17 -15.71 -4.00
N GLU A 139 14.39 -15.99 -4.49
CA GLU A 139 14.79 -17.34 -4.89
C GLU A 139 14.62 -18.34 -3.74
N ALA A 140 14.36 -19.61 -4.10
CA ALA A 140 14.17 -20.66 -3.12
C ALA A 140 15.49 -20.96 -2.37
N ALA A 141 15.38 -21.01 -1.04
CA ALA A 141 16.47 -21.19 -0.08
C ALA A 141 17.44 -20.00 0.02
N TRP A 142 17.93 -19.75 1.23
CA TRP A 142 18.94 -18.72 1.48
C TRP A 142 20.28 -19.13 0.87
N GLN A 143 20.65 -18.52 -0.26
CA GLN A 143 21.92 -18.77 -0.95
C GLN A 143 23.00 -17.72 -0.65
N GLY A 144 22.84 -16.96 0.44
CA GLY A 144 23.76 -15.90 0.80
C GLY A 144 23.58 -14.62 -0.04
N PRO A 145 24.62 -13.77 -0.15
CA PRO A 145 24.53 -12.46 -0.80
C PRO A 145 24.17 -12.50 -2.30
N GLY A 146 24.39 -13.65 -2.96
CA GLY A 146 24.07 -13.85 -4.37
C GLY A 146 22.59 -14.09 -4.66
N MET A 147 21.78 -14.36 -3.62
CA MET A 147 20.34 -14.61 -3.73
C MET A 147 19.63 -13.46 -4.43
N ARG A 148 18.70 -13.78 -5.33
CA ARG A 148 17.94 -12.78 -6.09
C ARG A 148 16.57 -12.52 -5.48
N VAL A 149 16.17 -11.26 -5.51
CA VAL A 149 14.90 -10.73 -5.00
C VAL A 149 14.24 -9.83 -6.04
N ALA A 150 12.92 -9.87 -6.12
CA ALA A 150 12.10 -9.08 -7.03
C ALA A 150 10.82 -8.58 -6.35
N LEU A 151 10.25 -7.49 -6.84
CA LEU A 151 8.95 -7.01 -6.37
C LEU A 151 7.83 -7.93 -6.88
N ASN A 152 6.93 -8.33 -5.98
CA ASN A 152 5.69 -9.04 -6.32
C ASN A 152 4.49 -8.07 -6.52
N VAL A 153 4.76 -6.77 -6.40
CA VAL A 153 3.78 -5.68 -6.52
C VAL A 153 4.23 -4.76 -7.66
N PRO A 154 3.29 -4.05 -8.33
CA PRO A 154 3.66 -3.13 -9.39
C PRO A 154 4.57 -2.02 -8.83
N GLN A 155 5.52 -1.56 -9.64
CA GLN A 155 6.46 -0.52 -9.21
C GLN A 155 5.75 0.80 -8.88
N ASP A 156 4.67 1.11 -9.60
CA ASP A 156 3.85 2.31 -9.38
C ASP A 156 3.21 2.33 -7.99
N ASP A 157 2.86 1.15 -7.47
CA ASP A 157 2.30 0.98 -6.13
C ASP A 157 3.34 1.34 -5.06
N VAL A 158 4.60 0.95 -5.26
CA VAL A 158 5.72 1.35 -4.37
C VAL A 158 5.99 2.85 -4.46
N VAL A 159 5.89 3.44 -5.65
CA VAL A 159 5.99 4.89 -5.85
C VAL A 159 4.84 5.64 -5.18
N ALA A 160 3.63 5.09 -5.23
CA ALA A 160 2.47 5.66 -4.54
C ALA A 160 2.69 5.67 -3.02
N LEU A 161 3.18 4.57 -2.45
CA LEU A 161 3.57 4.51 -1.03
C LEU A 161 4.62 5.58 -0.67
N LEU A 162 5.63 5.77 -1.52
CA LEU A 162 6.66 6.79 -1.31
C LEU A 162 6.12 8.22 -1.27
N ARG A 163 5.07 8.51 -2.06
CA ARG A 163 4.39 9.80 -2.07
C ARG A 163 3.53 10.02 -0.83
N GLU A 164 2.95 8.95 -0.30
CA GLU A 164 2.08 8.99 0.88
C GLU A 164 2.88 9.06 2.19
N ASP A 165 4.08 8.49 2.25
CA ASP A 165 4.89 8.43 3.47
C ASP A 165 5.88 9.61 3.56
N PRO A 166 5.65 10.59 4.48
CA PRO A 166 6.51 11.76 4.59
C PRO A 166 7.93 11.42 5.03
N SER A 167 8.13 10.27 5.70
CA SER A 167 9.47 9.86 6.12
C SER A 167 10.35 9.48 4.92
N LEU A 168 9.75 9.03 3.81
CA LEU A 168 10.48 8.57 2.63
C LEU A 168 10.55 9.62 1.51
N ALA A 169 9.98 10.80 1.73
CA ALA A 169 9.87 11.87 0.74
C ALA A 169 11.23 12.29 0.15
N LEU A 170 12.32 12.23 0.93
CA LEU A 170 13.66 12.57 0.46
C LEU A 170 14.15 11.63 -0.65
N VAL A 171 13.79 10.35 -0.58
CA VAL A 171 14.22 9.35 -1.57
C VAL A 171 13.39 9.43 -2.85
N GLN A 172 12.22 10.10 -2.82
CA GLN A 172 11.40 10.33 -4.00
C GLN A 172 12.15 11.13 -5.07
N SER A 173 13.06 12.02 -4.66
CA SER A 173 13.92 12.79 -5.59
C SER A 173 14.83 11.93 -6.45
N CYS A 174 15.14 10.70 -6.03
CA CYS A 174 16.00 9.76 -6.77
C CYS A 174 15.23 8.83 -7.71
N LEU A 175 13.91 8.96 -7.76
CA LEU A 175 13.01 8.14 -8.58
C LEU A 175 12.30 8.93 -9.67
N ALA A 176 12.51 10.25 -9.73
CA ALA A 176 12.12 11.11 -10.84
C ALA A 176 13.18 11.04 -11.95
#